data_AF-A0A7V4DFY2-F1
#
_entry.id   AF-A0A7V4DFY2-F1
#
_cell.length_a   1.000
_cell.length_b   1.000
_cell.length_c   1.000
_cell.angle_alpha   90.00
_cell.angle_beta   90.00
_cell.angle_gamma   90.00
#
_symmetry.space_group_name_H-M   'P 1'
#
loop_
_entity.id
_entity.type
_entity.pdbx_description
1 polymer ?
#
loop_
_entity_poly.entity_id
_entity_poly.type
_entity_poly.pdbx_seq_one_letter_code
_entity_poly.pdbx_strand_id
1 'polypeptide(L)' 'MPGVGELEKYILAVDQGTTGTRAILVDQGGNIVATSYREIPQIYPQPGWVEHNPWDYWETTV' A
#
# COMPACT_ATOMS: atom_id res chain seq x y z
N MET A 1 -33.05 12.44 -17.50
CA MET A 1 -31.60 12.26 -17.27
C MET A 1 -31.48 11.16 -16.23
N PRO A 2 -30.93 9.98 -16.55
CA PRO A 2 -30.80 8.90 -15.58
C PRO A 2 -29.87 9.39 -14.47
N GLY A 3 -30.28 9.18 -13.21
CA GLY A 3 -29.55 9.61 -12.04
C GLY A 3 -28.14 9.07 -12.08
N VAL A 4 -27.16 9.97 -11.91
CA VAL A 4 -25.78 9.59 -11.61
C VAL A 4 -25.89 8.75 -10.33
N GLY A 5 -25.74 7.43 -10.47
CA GLY A 5 -25.68 6.53 -9.34
C GLY A 5 -24.66 7.08 -8.35
N GLU A 6 -25.01 7.04 -7.06
CA GLU A 6 -24.12 7.51 -6.01
C GLU A 6 -22.76 6.85 -6.20
N LEU A 7 -21.70 7.65 -6.39
CA LEU A 7 -20.35 7.13 -6.58
C LEU A 7 -20.01 6.29 -5.35
N GLU A 8 -19.77 5.00 -5.55
CA GLU A 8 -19.32 4.14 -4.45
C GLU A 8 -18.01 4.70 -3.91
N LYS A 9 -18.01 5.00 -2.61
CA LYS A 9 -16.84 5.54 -1.93
C LYS A 9 -16.05 4.38 -1.35
N TYR A 10 -14.75 4.40 -1.62
CA TYR A 10 -13.81 3.46 -1.06
C TYR A 10 -12.74 4.19 -0.25
N ILE A 11 -12.13 3.47 0.68
CA ILE A 11 -10.93 3.89 1.39
C ILE A 11 -9.77 3.05 0.87
N LEU A 12 -8.72 3.70 0.38
CA LEU A 12 -7.44 3.06 0.11
C LEU A 12 -6.55 3.23 1.34
N ALA A 13 -6.29 2.13 2.04
CA ALA A 13 -5.31 2.09 3.12
C ALA A 13 -3.95 1.65 2.56
N VAL A 14 -2.91 2.42 2.85
CA VAL A 14 -1.52 2.07 2.56
C VAL A 14 -0.81 1.82 3.88
N ASP A 15 -0.35 0.59 4.07
CA ASP A 15 0.48 0.17 5.20
C ASP A 15 1.92 0.03 4.71
N GLN A 16 2.74 0.99 5.11
CA GLN A 16 4.13 1.07 4.68
C GLN A 16 5.01 0.37 5.73
N GLY A 17 5.30 -0.91 5.49
CA GLY A 17 6.06 -1.76 6.39
C GLY A 17 7.58 -1.63 6.24
N THR A 18 8.31 -2.49 6.96
CA THR A 18 9.77 -2.58 6.83
C THR A 18 10.18 -3.45 5.64
N THR A 19 9.49 -4.57 5.40
CA THR A 19 9.81 -5.53 4.34
C THR A 19 9.02 -5.31 3.05
N GLY A 20 8.03 -4.43 3.06
CA GLY A 20 7.17 -4.19 1.91
C GLY A 20 6.01 -3.25 2.21
N THR A 21 5.42 -2.75 1.13
CA THR A 21 4.24 -1.89 1.13
C THR A 21 3.01 -2.75 0.84
N ARG A 22 1.95 -2.57 1.63
CA ARG A 22 0.63 -3.16 1.38
C ARG A 22 -0.38 -2.07 1.08
N ALA A 23 -1.20 -2.31 0.06
CA ALA A 23 -2.37 -1.49 -0.24
C ALA A 23 -3.65 -2.33 -0.07
N ILE A 24 -4.68 -1.76 0.56
CA ILE A 24 -5.97 -2.41 0.79
C ILE A 24 -7.08 -1.45 0.40
N LEU A 25 -7.98 -1.88 -0.48
CA LEU A 25 -9.19 -1.15 -0.84
C LEU A 25 -10.36 -1.67 0.00
N VAL A 26 -11.04 -0.77 0.70
CA VAL A 26 -12.13 -1.09 1.62
C VAL A 26 -13.39 -0.32 1.21
N ASP A 27 -14.54 -0.99 1.19
CA ASP A 27 -15.83 -0.36 0.93
C ASP A 27 -16.44 0.29 2.19
N GLN A 28 -17.61 0.94 2.05
CA GLN A 28 -18.29 1.58 3.18
C GLN A 28 -18.83 0.59 4.23
N GLY A 29 -19.01 -0.68 3.86
CA GLY A 29 -19.39 -1.75 4.78
C GLY A 29 -18.22 -2.30 5.59
N GLY A 30 -16.99 -1.86 5.30
CA GLY A 30 -15.77 -2.38 5.91
C GLY A 30 -15.27 -3.67 5.25
N ASN A 31 -15.82 -4.07 4.10
CA ASN A 31 -15.36 -5.25 3.39
C ASN A 31 -14.08 -4.93 2.61
N ILE A 32 -13.16 -5.89 2.59
CA ILE A 32 -11.95 -5.81 1.75
C ILE A 32 -12.35 -6.13 0.31
N VAL A 33 -12.22 -5.14 -0.57
CA VAL A 33 -12.52 -5.25 -2.01
C VAL A 33 -11.30 -5.75 -2.78
N ALA A 34 -10.12 -5.25 -2.43
CA ALA A 34 -8.86 -5.63 -3.06
C ALA A 34 -7.68 -5.48 -2.11
N THR A 35 -6.62 -6.23 -2.38
CA THR A 35 -5.34 -6.08 -1.69
C THR A 35 -4.19 -6.23 -2.68
N SER A 36 -3.10 -5.53 -2.42
CA SER A 36 -1.83 -5.64 -3.15
C SER A 36 -0.67 -5.56 -2.16
N TYR A 37 0.44 -6.18 -2.50
CA TYR A 37 1.67 -6.15 -1.71
C TYR A 37 2.88 -6.12 -2.63
N ARG A 38 3.88 -5.31 -2.27
CA ARG A 38 5.17 -5.24 -2.97
C ARG A 38 6.30 -5.19 -1.95
N GLU A 39 7.32 -6.01 -2.15
CA GLU A 39 8.48 -6.08 -1.27
C GLU A 39 9.38 -4.84 -1.41
N ILE A 40 10.03 -4.47 -0.31
CA ILE A 40 11.05 -3.42 -0.25
C ILE A 40 12.40 -4.08 0.03
N PRO A 41 13.42 -3.87 -0.82
CA PRO A 41 14.75 -4.39 -0.61
C PRO A 41 15.35 -3.94 0.72
N GLN A 42 15.98 -4.87 1.42
CA GLN A 42 16.74 -4.60 2.64
C GLN A 42 18.23 -4.47 2.29
N ILE A 43 18.88 -3.39 2.73
CA ILE A 43 20.30 -3.16 2.49
C ILE A 43 21.07 -3.48 3.78
N TYR A 44 22.03 -4.40 3.70
CA TYR A 44 22.83 -4.86 4.84
C TYR A 44 24.32 -4.51 4.63
N PRO A 45 24.73 -3.25 4.84
CA PRO A 45 26.10 -2.83 4.56
C PRO A 45 27.12 -3.37 5.56
N GLN A 46 26.69 -3.63 6.81
CA GLN A 46 27.52 -4.14 7.90
C GLN A 46 26.72 -5.09 8.81
N PRO A 47 27.37 -5.98 9.58
CA PRO A 47 26.69 -6.82 10.56
C PRO A 47 25.86 -6.00 11.55
N GLY A 48 24.56 -6.33 11.66
CA GLY A 48 23.61 -5.66 12.55
C GLY A 48 23.00 -4.36 11.99
N TRP A 49 23.39 -3.92 10.79
CA TRP A 49 22.82 -2.74 10.14
C TRP A 49 21.74 -3.14 9.15
N VAL A 50 20.67 -2.35 9.11
CA VAL A 50 19.61 -2.45 8.09
C VAL A 50 19.29 -1.05 7.62
N GLU A 51 19.40 -0.83 6.32
CA GLU A 51 19.09 0.45 5.67
C GLU A 51 18.08 0.21 4.54
N HIS A 52 17.30 1.25 4.22
CA HIS A 52 16.41 1.28 3.05
C HIS A 52 16.76 2.48 2.19
N ASN A 53 16.64 2.33 0.87
CA ASN A 53 16.61 3.46 -0.05
C ASN A 53 15.22 4.11 0.02
N PRO A 54 15.10 5.41 0.35
CA PRO A 54 13.80 6.07 0.45
C PRO A 54 12.94 6.02 -0.83
N TRP A 55 13.57 5.90 -2.00
CA TRP A 55 12.86 5.81 -3.27
C TRP A 55 12.10 4.49 -3.43
N ASP A 56 12.59 3.40 -2.83
CA ASP A 56 11.93 2.10 -2.90
C ASP A 56 10.55 2.13 -2.23
N TYR A 57 10.36 2.96 -1.20
CA TYR A 57 9.05 3.19 -0.58
C TYR A 57 8.05 3.84 -1.54
N TRP A 58 8.52 4.82 -2.32
CA TRP A 58 7.68 5.47 -3.32
C TRP A 58 7.33 4.51 -4.45
N GLU A 59 8.33 3.83 -5.01
CA GLU A 59 8.16 2.86 -6.11
C GLU A 59 7.28 1.67 -5.73
N THR A 60 7.27 1.28 -4.46
CA THR A 60 6.40 0.20 -3.97
C THR A 60 4.98 0.65 -3.66
N THR A 61 4.73 1.97 -3.65
CA THR A 61 3.41 2.58 -3.43
C THR A 61 2.70 2.98 -4.73
N VAL A 62 3.43 3.41 -5.77
CA VAL A 62 2.87 3.92 -7.05
C VAL A 62 2.74 2.89 -8.16
#